data_AF-D8RPN4-F1
#
_entry.id   AF-D8RPN4-F1
#
_cell.length_a   1.000
_cell.length_b   1.000
_cell.length_c   1.000
_cell.angle_alpha   90.00
_cell.angle_beta   90.00
_cell.angle_gamma   90.00
#
_symmetry.space_group_name_H-M   'P 1'
#
loop_
_entity.id
_entity.type
_entity.pdbx_description
1 polymer ?
#
loop_
_entity_poly.entity_id
_entity_poly.type
_entity_poly.pdbx_seq_one_letter_code
_entity_poly.pdbx_strand_id
1 'polypeptide(L)'
;PQKLLNIPPPVLSNGEIPAGFLGYGVNFLYLRREHLELRQSLFYHVFRKLQVYNTEENMLNAWNEMSMSCQAVSLDGGRCDKGQVLIGSRR
;
A
#
# COMPACT_ATOMS: atom_id res chain seq x y z
N PRO A 1 1.64 3.19 22.22
CA PRO A 1 1.07 2.50 21.03
C PRO A 1 1.01 3.49 19.85
N GLN A 2 1.19 3.02 18.61
CA GLN A 2 1.33 3.93 17.46
C GLN A 2 0.03 4.58 16.96
N LYS A 3 -1.19 4.16 17.34
CA LYS A 3 -2.47 4.63 16.74
C LYS A 3 -2.61 4.30 15.24
N LEU A 4 -2.36 3.05 14.86
CA LEU A 4 -2.50 2.60 13.47
C LEU A 4 -3.96 2.75 13.00
N LEU A 5 -4.17 3.02 11.72
CA LEU A 5 -5.50 3.11 11.13
C LEU A 5 -6.06 1.70 10.90
N ASN A 6 -7.30 1.48 11.30
CA ASN A 6 -8.02 0.22 11.06
C ASN A 6 -8.64 0.25 9.65
N ILE A 7 -7.83 0.01 8.62
CA ILE A 7 -8.25 -0.04 7.22
C ILE A 7 -8.43 -1.51 6.83
N PRO A 8 -9.61 -1.92 6.31
CA PRO A 8 -9.81 -3.29 5.84
C PRO A 8 -8.80 -3.66 4.75
N PRO A 9 -8.28 -4.90 4.72
CA PRO A 9 -7.37 -5.32 3.66
C PRO A 9 -8.07 -5.31 2.29
N PRO A 10 -7.30 -5.19 1.19
CA PRO A 10 -7.84 -5.43 -0.14
C PRO A 10 -8.28 -6.90 -0.25
N VAL A 11 -9.32 -7.14 -1.06
CA VAL A 11 -9.82 -8.47 -1.36
C VAL A 11 -9.91 -8.65 -2.87
N LEU A 12 -9.45 -9.80 -3.32
CA LEU A 12 -9.56 -10.27 -4.70
C LEU A 12 -11.03 -10.61 -5.03
N SER A 13 -11.33 -10.85 -6.31
CA SER A 13 -12.67 -11.25 -6.75
C SER A 13 -13.14 -12.58 -6.13
N ASN A 14 -12.20 -13.43 -5.70
CA ASN A 14 -12.48 -14.67 -4.98
C ASN A 14 -12.63 -14.48 -3.45
N GLY A 15 -12.48 -13.25 -2.94
CA GLY A 15 -12.58 -12.91 -1.51
C GLY A 15 -11.28 -13.08 -0.71
N GLU A 16 -10.21 -13.57 -1.33
CA GLU A 16 -8.92 -13.74 -0.66
C GLU A 16 -8.15 -12.42 -0.57
N ILE A 17 -7.25 -12.33 0.42
CA ILE A 17 -6.30 -11.22 0.50
C ILE A 17 -5.21 -11.47 -0.55
N PRO A 18 -4.86 -10.48 -1.39
CA PRO A 18 -3.81 -10.63 -2.37
C PRO A 18 -2.50 -11.13 -1.76
N ALA A 19 -1.88 -12.11 -2.40
CA ALA A 19 -0.60 -12.65 -1.97
C ALA A 19 0.44 -11.54 -1.82
N GLY A 20 1.27 -11.63 -0.78
CA GLY A 20 2.34 -10.65 -0.55
C GLY A 20 1.88 -9.29 -0.01
N PHE A 21 0.58 -9.03 0.21
CA PHE A 21 0.12 -7.80 0.84
C PHE A 21 0.63 -7.70 2.29
N LEU A 22 1.34 -6.61 2.60
CA LEU A 22 1.95 -6.37 3.91
C LEU A 22 1.19 -5.33 4.74
N GLY A 23 0.30 -4.56 4.12
CA GLY A 23 -0.45 -3.50 4.78
C GLY A 23 -0.46 -2.19 3.99
N TYR A 24 -0.97 -1.14 4.63
CA TYR A 24 -1.05 0.19 4.04
C TYR A 24 0.15 1.06 4.45
N GLY A 25 0.72 1.78 3.48
CA GLY A 25 1.90 2.64 3.67
C GLY A 25 1.78 3.60 4.86
N VAL A 26 0.59 4.17 5.08
CA VAL A 26 0.30 5.09 6.20
C VAL A 26 0.54 4.47 7.58
N ASN A 27 0.41 3.14 7.71
CA ASN A 27 0.64 2.40 8.95
C ASN A 27 2.11 1.98 9.14
N PHE A 28 2.97 2.09 8.13
CA PHE A 28 4.41 1.87 8.25
C PHE A 28 5.17 3.08 8.82
N LEU A 29 4.53 4.25 8.87
CA LEU A 29 5.12 5.45 9.45
C LEU A 29 5.22 5.32 10.97
N TYR A 30 6.44 5.37 11.51
CA TYR A 30 6.65 5.48 12.95
C TYR A 30 6.66 6.96 13.35
N LEU A 31 5.66 7.39 14.11
CA LEU A 31 5.47 8.80 14.46
C LEU A 31 5.81 9.05 15.92
N ARG A 32 6.33 10.25 16.20
CA ARG A 32 6.47 10.77 17.57
C ARG A 32 5.09 10.96 18.19
N ARG A 33 5.03 10.92 19.52
CA ARG A 33 3.76 10.94 20.27
C ARG A 33 2.92 12.18 19.97
N GLU A 34 3.57 13.31 19.75
CA GLU A 34 2.94 14.61 19.48
C GLU A 34 2.37 14.72 18.05
N HIS A 35 2.64 13.74 17.19
CA HIS A 35 2.26 13.74 15.78
C HIS A 35 1.34 12.55 15.42
N LEU A 36 0.86 11.77 16.38
CA LEU A 36 0.13 10.53 16.08
C LEU A 36 -1.21 10.81 15.37
N GLU A 37 -1.87 11.92 15.69
CA GLU A 37 -3.08 12.42 15.04
C GLU A 37 -2.85 12.90 13.60
N LEU A 38 -1.60 13.18 13.21
CA LEU A 38 -1.27 13.44 11.80
C LEU A 38 -1.43 12.20 10.93
N ARG A 39 -1.44 10.98 11.51
CA ARG A 39 -1.63 9.75 10.72
C ARG A 39 -2.96 9.76 9.97
N GLN A 40 -4.06 10.02 10.69
CA GLN A 40 -5.41 10.00 10.11
C GLN A 40 -5.73 11.23 9.25
N SER A 41 -4.95 12.31 9.39
CA SER A 41 -5.14 13.56 8.64
C SER A 41 -4.09 13.69 7.54
N LEU A 42 -2.95 14.30 7.82
CA LEU A 42 -1.90 14.61 6.86
C LEU A 42 -1.41 13.37 6.12
N PHE A 43 -1.00 12.33 6.84
CA PHE A 43 -0.38 11.17 6.19
C PHE A 43 -1.40 10.31 5.46
N TYR A 44 -2.65 10.23 5.93
CA TYR A 44 -3.72 9.59 5.17
C TYR A 44 -4.05 10.36 3.89
N HIS A 45 -3.94 11.70 3.85
CA HIS A 45 -4.12 12.45 2.61
C HIS A 45 -2.99 12.19 1.59
N VAL A 46 -1.76 12.03 2.06
CA VAL A 46 -0.57 11.76 1.21
C VAL A 46 -0.54 10.32 0.72
N PHE A 47 -0.59 9.36 1.64
CA PHE A 47 -0.47 7.93 1.33
C PHE A 47 -1.80 7.31 0.90
N ARG A 48 -2.95 7.90 1.26
CA ARG A 48 -4.27 7.32 1.01
C ARG A 48 -4.30 5.84 1.43
N LYS A 49 -4.75 4.98 0.51
CA LYS A 49 -4.73 3.52 0.63
C LYS A 49 -3.57 2.89 -0.15
N LEU A 50 -2.39 3.53 -0.17
CA LEU A 50 -1.18 2.96 -0.78
C LEU A 50 -0.91 1.57 -0.20
N GLN A 51 -0.98 0.55 -1.03
CA GLN A 51 -0.72 -0.83 -0.63
C GLN A 51 0.77 -1.15 -0.73
N VAL A 52 1.29 -1.90 0.23
CA VAL A 52 2.69 -2.34 0.25
C VAL A 52 2.74 -3.85 0.07
N TYR A 53 3.56 -4.29 -0.87
CA TYR A 53 3.76 -5.70 -1.21
C TYR A 53 5.21 -6.14 -0.97
N ASN A 54 5.42 -7.43 -0.73
CA ASN A 54 6.76 -7.99 -0.57
C ASN A 54 7.59 -7.98 -1.86
N THR A 55 6.98 -8.35 -2.99
CA THR A 55 7.64 -8.44 -4.31
C THR A 55 6.83 -7.75 -5.39
N GLU A 56 7.50 -7.37 -6.47
CA GLU A 56 6.90 -6.73 -7.64
C GLU A 56 5.90 -7.69 -8.30
N GLU A 57 6.24 -8.98 -8.40
CA GLU A 57 5.36 -10.01 -8.95
C GLU A 57 4.02 -10.10 -8.21
N ASN A 58 4.07 -10.16 -6.87
CA ASN A 58 2.85 -10.21 -6.05
C ASN A 58 2.02 -8.93 -6.20
N MET A 59 2.68 -7.77 -6.25
CA MET A 59 2.02 -6.49 -6.51
C MET A 59 1.31 -6.46 -7.87
N LEU A 60 1.95 -6.96 -8.93
CA LEU A 60 1.41 -6.98 -10.29
C LEU A 60 0.24 -7.96 -10.43
N ASN A 61 0.35 -9.15 -9.85
CA ASN A 61 -0.73 -10.14 -9.84
C ASN A 61 -1.97 -9.55 -9.14
N ALA A 62 -1.77 -8.99 -7.94
CA ALA A 62 -2.79 -8.29 -7.19
C ALA A 62 -3.45 -7.15 -8.00
N TRP A 63 -2.64 -6.33 -8.67
CA TRP A 63 -3.11 -5.22 -9.50
C TRP A 63 -4.01 -5.70 -10.66
N ASN A 64 -3.58 -6.74 -11.37
CA ASN A 64 -4.29 -7.29 -12.52
C ASN A 64 -5.63 -7.91 -12.12
N GLU A 65 -5.67 -8.62 -11.00
CA GLU A 65 -6.86 -9.33 -10.54
C GLU A 65 -7.94 -8.42 -9.93
N MET A 66 -7.52 -7.33 -9.27
CA MET A 66 -8.45 -6.40 -8.61
C MET A 66 -8.92 -5.25 -9.51
N SER A 67 -8.42 -5.15 -10.76
CA SER A 67 -8.74 -4.03 -11.67
C SER A 67 -8.53 -2.65 -11.01
N MET A 68 -7.43 -2.49 -10.28
CA MET A 68 -7.31 -1.42 -9.28
C MET A 68 -7.09 -0.02 -9.89
N SER A 69 -7.74 0.97 -9.27
CA SER A 69 -7.39 2.39 -9.32
C SER A 69 -6.47 2.83 -8.17
N CYS A 70 -6.02 1.89 -7.33
CA CYS A 70 -5.32 2.15 -6.07
C CYS A 70 -3.82 2.03 -6.22
N GLN A 71 -3.06 2.97 -5.67
CA GLN A 71 -1.60 2.97 -5.71
C GLN A 71 -1.02 1.78 -4.93
N ALA A 72 0.07 1.21 -5.45
CA ALA A 72 0.80 0.13 -4.80
C ALA A 72 2.32 0.27 -4.99
N VAL A 73 3.08 -0.25 -4.05
CA VAL A 73 4.56 -0.37 -4.11
C VAL A 73 4.99 -1.74 -3.61
N SER A 74 6.13 -2.23 -4.12
CA SER A 74 6.77 -3.43 -3.61
C SER A 74 8.12 -3.10 -2.94
N LEU A 75 8.55 -3.95 -1.99
CA LEU A 75 9.81 -3.75 -1.27
C LEU A 75 11.06 -3.96 -2.15
N ASP A 76 10.93 -4.67 -3.27
CA ASP A 76 11.96 -4.87 -4.29
C ASP A 76 11.97 -3.76 -5.37
N GLY A 77 11.17 -2.70 -5.21
CA GLY A 77 11.31 -1.43 -5.92
C GLY A 77 10.23 -1.10 -6.97
N GLY A 78 9.29 -2.01 -7.20
CA GLY A 78 8.16 -1.81 -8.10
C GLY A 78 7.15 -0.78 -7.59
N ARG A 79 6.46 -0.11 -8.52
CA ARG A 79 5.30 0.74 -8.19
C ARG A 79 4.22 0.71 -9.28
N CYS A 80 2.97 0.84 -8.85
CA CYS A 80 1.80 1.00 -9.70
C CYS A 80 0.99 2.25 -9.30
N ASP A 81 0.68 3.12 -10.25
CA ASP A 81 -0.19 4.28 -10.04
C ASP A 81 -1.08 4.52 -11.27
N LYS A 82 -2.40 4.57 -11.07
CA LYS A 82 -3.41 5.00 -12.07
C LYS A 82 -3.13 4.56 -13.52
N GLY A 83 -2.92 3.25 -13.72
CA GLY A 83 -2.72 2.66 -15.05
C GLY A 83 -1.29 2.77 -15.59
N GLN A 84 -0.34 3.30 -14.82
CA GLN A 84 1.08 3.25 -15.11
C GLN A 84 1.78 2.32 -14.12
N VAL A 85 2.40 1.28 -14.67
CA VAL A 85 3.31 0.42 -13.94
C VAL A 85 4.72 0.91 -14.24
N LEU A 86 5.50 1.23 -13.21
CA LEU A 86 6.88 1.65 -13.36
C LEU A 86 7.76 0.59 -12.70
N ILE A 87 8.30 -0.26 -13.57
CA ILE A 87 9.18 -1.39 -13.29
C ILE A 87 10.61 -0.94 -13.58
N GLY A 88 11.55 -1.22 -12.68
CA GLY A 88 12.98 -1.04 -12.95
C GLY A 88 13.76 -0.25 -11.90
N SER A 89 15.08 -0.34 -12.02
CA SER A 89 16.05 0.11 -11.01
C SER A 89 15.96 1.60 -10.73
N ARG A 90 15.53 1.94 -9.51
CA ARG A 90 15.82 3.22 -8.89
C ARG A 90 17.25 3.16 -8.37
N ARG A 91 18.14 3.94 -8.97
CA ARG A 91 19.50 4.16 -8.48
C ARG A 91 19.48 4.93 -7.16
#